data_AF-A0A291Q8W9-F1
#
_entry.id   AF-A0A291Q8W9-F1
#
_cell.length_a   1.000
_cell.length_b   1.000
_cell.length_c   1.000
_cell.angle_alpha   90.00
_cell.angle_beta   90.00
_cell.angle_gamma   90.00
#
_symmetry.space_group_name_H-M   'P 1'
#
loop_
_entity.id
_entity.type
_entity.pdbx_description
1 polymer ?
#
loop_
_entity_poly.entity_id
_entity_poly.type
_entity_poly.pdbx_seq_one_letter_code
_entity_poly.pdbx_strand_id
1 'polypeptide(L)'
;MTRTHRRTVRTRSKVIGGLLAASLVGGGAFFLSGTALATKAPAPAPAKKSPAKTAKANAKFAPFVDTSLAPAYDLVDTATKTGVKEFNLAFITSGTGCEPLWGGVTGLGDDKVAAQIGALRAKGGDVRVSFGGAAGAELGLKCDSAASLATA
;
A
#
# COMPACT_ATOMS: atom_id res chain seq x y z
N MET A 1 -39.85 13.63 -11.02
CA MET A 1 -38.83 14.62 -11.41
C MET A 1 -37.47 14.01 -11.12
N THR A 2 -36.83 13.42 -12.13
CA THR A 2 -35.62 12.60 -11.97
C THR A 2 -34.55 13.20 -12.88
N ARG A 3 -33.50 13.79 -12.30
CA ARG A 3 -32.37 14.38 -13.03
C ARG A 3 -31.21 13.40 -13.05
N THR A 4 -30.90 12.85 -14.22
CA THR A 4 -29.75 11.96 -14.45
C THR A 4 -28.66 12.75 -15.18
N HIS A 5 -27.48 12.93 -14.56
CA HIS A 5 -26.33 13.58 -15.18
C HIS A 5 -25.51 12.57 -16.00
N ARG A 6 -25.55 12.70 -17.32
CA ARG A 6 -24.73 11.92 -18.27
C ARG A 6 -23.41 12.66 -18.54
N ARG A 7 -22.28 12.12 -18.07
CA ARG A 7 -20.92 12.61 -18.43
C ARG A 7 -20.45 11.92 -19.71
N THR A 8 -20.20 12.71 -20.76
CA THR A 8 -19.62 12.24 -22.04
C THR A 8 -18.09 12.35 -21.99
N VAL A 9 -17.40 11.21 -22.12
CA VAL A 9 -15.93 11.15 -22.28
C VAL A 9 -15.61 11.24 -23.77
N ARG A 10 -14.85 12.25 -24.19
CA ARG A 10 -14.37 12.40 -25.58
C ARG A 10 -13.02 11.70 -25.75
N THR A 11 -13.03 10.57 -26.44
CA THR A 11 -11.86 9.89 -27.00
C THR A 11 -11.44 10.54 -28.31
N ARG A 12 -10.17 10.92 -28.47
CA ARG A 12 -9.55 11.16 -29.78
C ARG A 12 -8.13 10.60 -29.81
N SER A 13 -8.04 9.34 -30.20
CA SER A 13 -6.83 8.73 -30.75
C SER A 13 -6.67 9.19 -32.20
N LYS A 14 -5.47 9.61 -32.62
CA LYS A 14 -5.02 9.52 -34.01
C LYS A 14 -3.55 9.10 -34.04
N VAL A 15 -3.35 7.85 -34.45
CA VAL A 15 -2.11 7.26 -34.95
C VAL A 15 -1.90 7.75 -36.37
N ILE A 16 -0.73 8.30 -36.74
CA ILE A 16 -0.17 8.20 -38.11
C ILE A 16 1.36 8.23 -37.98
N GLY A 17 2.02 7.16 -38.42
CA GLY A 17 3.47 7.10 -38.63
C GLY A 17 3.85 7.42 -40.08
N GLY A 18 5.17 7.56 -40.32
CA GLY A 18 5.79 7.32 -41.63
C GLY A 18 6.62 8.45 -42.25
N LEU A 19 7.94 8.35 -42.08
CA LEU A 19 9.00 8.31 -43.13
C LEU A 19 9.36 9.53 -44.03
N LEU A 20 10.70 9.80 -44.03
CA LEU A 20 11.61 10.30 -45.09
C LEU A 20 11.63 11.82 -45.39
N ALA A 21 12.73 12.51 -45.76
CA ALA A 21 14.19 12.36 -45.72
C ALA A 21 14.82 13.67 -46.29
N ALA A 22 16.05 14.03 -45.88
CA ALA A 22 17.03 14.95 -46.52
C ALA A 22 16.67 16.47 -46.60
N SER A 23 17.55 17.49 -46.55
CA SER A 23 19.00 17.58 -46.81
C SER A 23 19.60 18.89 -46.24
N LEU A 24 20.84 18.80 -45.73
CA LEU A 24 22.02 19.67 -45.95
C LEU A 24 22.08 21.17 -45.57
N VAL A 25 22.98 21.42 -44.59
CA VAL A 25 24.17 22.33 -44.61
C VAL A 25 24.10 23.73 -43.99
N GLY A 26 25.02 23.92 -43.02
CA GLY A 26 25.67 25.17 -42.63
C GLY A 26 25.15 25.72 -41.30
N GLY A 27 25.89 25.79 -40.19
CA GLY A 27 27.31 25.64 -39.90
C GLY A 27 27.57 26.40 -38.59
N GLY A 28 28.36 25.85 -37.65
CA GLY A 28 28.83 26.62 -36.49
C GLY A 28 28.93 25.89 -35.15
N ALA A 29 30.07 25.21 -34.96
CA ALA A 29 30.87 25.13 -33.73
C ALA A 29 30.27 24.57 -32.42
N PHE A 30 30.67 23.35 -32.02
CA PHE A 30 31.80 23.09 -31.10
C PHE A 30 31.84 21.59 -30.76
N PHE A 31 32.91 20.90 -31.15
CA PHE A 31 33.22 19.53 -30.72
C PHE A 31 34.16 19.58 -29.52
N LEU A 32 33.77 19.00 -28.39
CA LEU A 32 34.71 18.49 -27.38
C LEU A 32 34.42 17.00 -27.15
N SER A 33 35.35 16.16 -27.59
CA SER A 33 35.34 14.70 -27.46
C SER A 33 35.35 14.27 -25.99
N GLY A 34 34.33 13.51 -25.59
CA GLY A 34 34.36 12.66 -24.40
C GLY A 34 34.22 11.21 -24.84
N THR A 35 35.31 10.44 -24.78
CA THR A 35 35.30 8.98 -25.01
C THR A 35 34.52 8.30 -23.88
N ALA A 36 33.27 7.93 -24.13
CA ALA A 36 32.55 7.04 -23.23
C ALA A 36 33.19 5.64 -23.31
N LEU A 37 34.00 5.27 -22.32
CA LEU A 37 34.34 3.87 -22.07
C LEU A 37 33.05 3.16 -21.66
N ALA A 38 32.36 2.56 -22.62
CA ALA A 38 31.34 1.56 -22.35
C ALA A 38 32.04 0.27 -21.90
N THR A 39 32.36 0.15 -20.62
CA THR A 39 32.71 -1.14 -20.04
C THR A 39 31.50 -2.06 -20.15
N LYS A 40 31.58 -3.04 -21.04
CA LYS A 40 30.60 -4.13 -21.21
C LYS A 40 30.36 -4.80 -19.86
N ALA A 41 29.24 -4.48 -19.21
CA ALA A 41 28.79 -5.22 -18.03
C ALA A 41 28.58 -6.70 -18.42
N PRO A 42 29.04 -7.67 -17.62
CA PRO A 42 28.78 -9.08 -17.89
C PRO A 42 27.26 -9.32 -17.96
N ALA A 43 26.81 -10.00 -19.02
CA ALA A 43 25.42 -10.41 -19.13
C ALA A 43 25.08 -11.36 -17.97
N PRO A 44 23.92 -11.21 -17.29
CA PRO A 44 23.53 -12.14 -16.24
C PRO A 44 23.33 -13.54 -16.84
N ALA A 45 23.93 -14.54 -16.21
CA ALA A 45 23.75 -15.94 -16.60
C ALA A 45 22.25 -16.32 -16.59
N PRO A 46 21.78 -17.16 -17.52
CA PRO A 46 20.38 -17.54 -17.56
C PRO A 46 20.00 -18.27 -16.27
N ALA A 47 19.12 -17.66 -15.48
CA ALA A 47 18.57 -18.26 -14.28
C ALA A 47 17.87 -19.58 -14.66
N LYS A 48 18.28 -20.69 -14.03
CA LYS A 48 17.58 -21.97 -14.13
C LYS A 48 16.17 -21.75 -13.56
N LYS A 49 15.15 -21.79 -14.43
CA LYS A 49 13.74 -21.75 -14.03
C LYS A 49 13.44 -23.02 -13.24
N SER A 50 13.43 -22.92 -11.90
CA SER A 50 12.80 -23.96 -11.08
C SER A 50 11.33 -24.04 -11.48
N PRO A 51 10.77 -25.26 -11.64
CA PRO A 51 9.35 -25.39 -11.93
C PRO A 51 8.56 -24.73 -10.82
N ALA A 52 7.81 -23.68 -11.17
CA ALA A 52 6.89 -23.03 -10.26
C ALA A 52 5.85 -24.08 -9.86
N LYS A 53 5.93 -24.58 -8.63
CA LYS A 53 4.80 -25.27 -8.03
C LYS A 53 3.70 -24.22 -7.89
N THR A 54 2.67 -24.32 -8.71
CA THR A 54 1.43 -23.56 -8.52
C THR A 54 0.79 -24.06 -7.23
N ALA A 55 1.25 -23.54 -6.08
CA ALA A 55 0.52 -23.69 -4.85
C ALA A 55 -0.84 -23.05 -5.10
N LYS A 56 -1.94 -23.81 -4.96
CA LYS A 56 -3.26 -23.21 -4.80
C LYS A 56 -3.17 -22.34 -3.55
N ALA A 57 -2.96 -21.04 -3.74
CA ALA A 57 -3.06 -20.10 -2.65
C ALA A 57 -4.52 -20.15 -2.21
N ASN A 58 -4.78 -20.76 -1.06
CA ASN A 58 -6.07 -20.60 -0.41
C ASN A 58 -6.23 -19.10 -0.17
N ALA A 59 -7.18 -18.48 -0.86
CA ALA A 59 -7.44 -17.07 -0.68
C ALA A 59 -7.78 -16.84 0.80
N LYS A 60 -6.94 -16.07 1.50
CA LYS A 60 -7.16 -15.73 2.90
C LYS A 60 -7.99 -14.44 2.95
N PHE A 61 -9.09 -14.47 3.70
CA PHE A 61 -9.96 -13.33 3.91
C PHE A 61 -9.65 -12.69 5.26
N ALA A 62 -9.41 -11.38 5.25
CA ALA A 62 -9.16 -10.57 6.44
C ALA A 62 -9.86 -9.20 6.30
N PRO A 63 -11.09 -9.03 6.82
CA PRO A 63 -11.79 -7.76 6.71
C PRO A 63 -11.11 -6.68 7.56
N PHE A 64 -11.28 -5.42 7.15
CA PHE A 64 -10.92 -4.27 7.99
C PHE A 64 -11.98 -4.05 9.07
N VAL A 65 -11.52 -3.77 10.28
CA VAL A 65 -12.36 -3.36 11.42
C VAL A 65 -11.86 -2.02 11.91
N ASP A 66 -12.70 -0.99 11.80
CA ASP A 66 -12.45 0.31 12.40
C ASP A 66 -12.66 0.19 13.92
N THR A 67 -11.58 0.29 14.69
CA THR A 67 -11.60 0.10 16.15
C THR A 67 -12.15 1.32 16.88
N SER A 68 -12.21 2.48 16.21
CA SER A 68 -12.64 3.75 16.80
C SER A 68 -14.16 3.91 16.90
N LEU A 69 -14.93 3.03 16.26
CA LEU A 69 -16.39 3.12 16.21
C LEU A 69 -17.07 2.60 17.48
N ALA A 70 -18.16 3.27 17.84
CA ALA A 70 -19.07 2.83 18.91
C ALA A 70 -20.39 2.30 18.31
N PRO A 71 -20.92 1.16 18.79
CA PRO A 71 -20.33 0.27 19.79
C PRO A 71 -19.08 -0.45 19.27
N ALA A 72 -18.20 -0.85 20.19
CA ALA A 72 -16.99 -1.59 19.84
C ALA A 72 -17.35 -2.90 19.11
N TYR A 73 -16.64 -3.19 18.03
CA TYR A 73 -16.84 -4.40 17.25
C TYR A 73 -16.44 -5.66 18.03
N ASP A 74 -17.20 -6.74 17.88
CA ASP A 74 -16.92 -8.04 18.52
C ASP A 74 -16.22 -8.99 17.53
N LEU A 75 -14.90 -9.07 17.66
CA LEU A 75 -14.05 -9.94 16.85
C LEU A 75 -14.34 -11.43 17.13
N VAL A 76 -14.58 -11.75 18.41
CA VAL A 76 -14.68 -13.12 18.90
C VAL A 76 -16.00 -13.76 18.51
N ASP A 77 -17.09 -13.01 18.64
CA ASP A 77 -18.42 -13.40 18.18
C ASP A 77 -18.46 -13.56 16.66
N THR A 78 -17.90 -12.58 15.93
CA THR A 78 -17.79 -12.67 14.46
C THR A 78 -17.02 -13.91 14.04
N ALA A 79 -15.86 -14.18 14.63
CA ALA A 79 -15.07 -15.37 14.34
C ALA A 79 -15.82 -16.67 14.65
N THR A 80 -16.67 -16.67 15.69
CA THR A 80 -17.48 -17.82 16.08
C THR A 80 -18.64 -18.05 15.11
N LYS A 81 -19.31 -16.99 14.66
CA LYS A 81 -20.49 -17.08 13.77
C LYS A 81 -20.15 -17.33 12.31
N THR A 82 -19.02 -16.80 11.85
CA THR A 82 -18.70 -16.76 10.41
C THR A 82 -17.53 -17.66 10.02
N GLY A 83 -16.70 -18.07 10.99
CA GLY A 83 -15.45 -18.77 10.73
C GLY A 83 -14.31 -17.89 10.22
N VAL A 84 -14.49 -16.56 10.12
CA VAL A 84 -13.39 -15.62 9.81
C VAL A 84 -12.36 -15.69 10.93
N LYS A 85 -11.08 -15.82 10.56
CA LYS A 85 -9.97 -15.99 11.52
C LYS A 85 -8.97 -14.85 11.51
N GLU A 86 -8.93 -14.04 10.47
CA GLU A 86 -7.95 -12.98 10.29
C GLU A 86 -8.69 -11.65 10.21
N PHE A 87 -8.18 -10.60 10.85
CA PHE A 87 -8.75 -9.25 10.76
C PHE A 87 -7.63 -8.21 10.57
N ASN A 88 -7.92 -7.15 9.82
CA ASN A 88 -7.07 -5.96 9.77
C ASN A 88 -7.66 -4.91 10.71
N LEU A 89 -7.03 -4.66 11.85
CA LEU A 89 -7.47 -3.62 12.78
C LEU A 89 -7.03 -2.25 12.26
N ALA A 90 -7.97 -1.34 12.14
CA ALA A 90 -7.82 -0.04 11.48
C ALA A 90 -8.25 1.08 12.44
N PHE A 91 -7.52 2.18 12.58
CA PHE A 91 -6.14 2.39 12.15
C PHE A 91 -5.32 2.95 13.31
N ILE A 92 -4.02 2.67 13.31
CA ILE A 92 -3.06 3.42 14.12
C ILE A 92 -2.68 4.70 13.38
N THR A 93 -2.91 5.84 14.00
CA THR A 93 -2.47 7.15 13.51
C THR A 93 -1.82 7.94 14.63
N SER A 94 -1.16 9.04 14.27
CA SER A 94 -0.53 9.95 15.22
C SER A 94 -1.56 10.58 16.15
N GLY A 95 -1.31 10.48 17.45
CA GLY A 95 -1.82 11.41 18.45
C GLY A 95 -1.04 12.74 18.42
N THR A 96 -0.42 13.08 19.53
CA THR A 96 0.43 14.28 19.65
C THR A 96 1.87 13.98 19.23
N GLY A 97 2.23 14.32 17.98
CA GLY A 97 3.59 14.10 17.47
C GLY A 97 3.83 12.65 17.06
N CYS A 98 5.00 12.07 17.34
CA CYS A 98 5.34 10.68 17.00
C CYS A 98 4.76 9.69 18.03
N GLU A 99 3.45 9.77 18.28
CA GLU A 99 2.75 8.95 19.28
C GLU A 99 1.70 8.07 18.59
N PRO A 100 1.83 6.73 18.61
CA PRO A 100 0.86 5.83 18.00
C PRO A 100 -0.40 5.68 18.86
N LEU A 101 -1.56 6.03 18.31
CA LEU A 101 -2.87 5.84 18.94
C LEU A 101 -3.86 5.19 17.96
N TRP A 102 -4.82 4.43 18.50
CA TRP A 102 -5.98 3.99 17.71
C TRP A 102 -6.83 5.20 17.33
N GLY A 103 -7.01 5.41 16.03
CA GLY A 103 -7.71 6.56 15.47
C GLY A 103 -7.10 7.93 15.84
N GLY A 104 -5.87 7.96 16.36
CA GLY A 104 -5.21 9.20 16.81
C GLY A 104 -5.74 9.72 18.15
N VAL A 105 -6.56 8.93 18.87
CA VAL A 105 -7.25 9.38 20.09
C VAL A 105 -7.23 8.36 21.22
N THR A 106 -7.29 7.06 20.93
CA THR A 106 -7.38 6.01 21.96
C THR A 106 -6.02 5.35 22.17
N GLY A 107 -5.59 5.26 23.44
CA GLY A 107 -4.34 4.60 23.81
C GLY A 107 -4.27 3.15 23.33
N LEU A 108 -3.06 2.68 22.99
CA LEU A 108 -2.87 1.31 22.46
C LEU A 108 -3.37 0.22 23.40
N GLY A 109 -3.39 0.47 24.71
CA GLY A 109 -3.89 -0.44 25.74
C GLY A 109 -5.37 -0.26 26.12
N ASP A 110 -6.03 0.78 25.62
CA ASP A 110 -7.38 1.17 26.05
C ASP A 110 -8.48 0.83 25.02
N ASP A 111 -8.07 0.41 23.82
CA ASP A 111 -9.00 0.08 22.73
C ASP A 111 -9.72 -1.26 22.99
N LYS A 112 -11.05 -1.21 23.01
CA LYS A 112 -11.91 -2.34 23.35
C LYS A 112 -11.95 -3.43 22.27
N VAL A 113 -11.67 -3.09 21.02
CA VAL A 113 -11.57 -4.08 19.93
C VAL A 113 -10.21 -4.78 20.01
N ALA A 114 -9.13 -4.02 20.18
CA ALA A 114 -7.77 -4.54 20.35
C ALA A 114 -7.63 -5.41 21.62
N ALA A 115 -8.34 -5.08 22.70
CA ALA A 115 -8.37 -5.89 23.93
C ALA A 115 -8.85 -7.34 23.69
N GLN A 116 -9.58 -7.61 22.61
CA GLN A 116 -10.08 -8.94 22.27
C GLN A 116 -9.06 -9.83 21.54
N ILE A 117 -7.91 -9.30 21.10
CA ILE A 117 -6.91 -10.03 20.31
C ILE A 117 -6.48 -11.34 21.00
N GLY A 118 -6.27 -11.32 22.31
CA GLY A 118 -5.90 -12.53 23.06
C GLY A 118 -6.98 -13.63 22.98
N ALA A 119 -8.24 -13.25 23.13
CA ALA A 119 -9.37 -14.18 23.03
C ALA A 119 -9.58 -14.70 21.59
N LEU A 120 -9.36 -13.86 20.57
CA LEU A 120 -9.39 -14.27 19.18
C LEU A 120 -8.28 -15.29 18.87
N ARG A 121 -7.06 -15.05 19.36
CA ARG A 121 -5.92 -15.97 19.21
C ARG A 121 -6.15 -17.31 19.89
N ALA A 122 -6.79 -17.31 21.07
CA ALA A 122 -7.22 -18.54 21.74
C ALA A 122 -8.22 -19.37 20.90
N LYS A 123 -8.92 -18.76 19.93
CA LYS A 123 -9.81 -19.42 18.96
C LYS A 123 -9.16 -19.70 17.59
N GLY A 124 -7.83 -19.61 17.51
CA GLY A 124 -7.05 -19.86 16.29
C GLY A 124 -7.17 -18.76 15.24
N GLY A 125 -7.53 -17.54 15.63
CA GLY A 125 -7.47 -16.36 14.77
C GLY A 125 -6.24 -15.50 15.04
N ASP A 126 -6.06 -14.45 14.26
CA ASP A 126 -5.04 -13.43 14.49
C ASP A 126 -5.47 -12.08 13.87
N VAL A 127 -4.67 -11.05 14.12
CA VAL A 127 -4.87 -9.72 13.58
C VAL A 127 -3.62 -9.18 12.91
N ARG A 128 -3.84 -8.26 11.97
CA ARG A 128 -2.83 -7.34 11.43
C ARG A 128 -3.21 -5.93 11.82
N VAL A 129 -2.23 -5.14 12.23
CA VAL A 129 -2.45 -3.73 12.54
C VAL A 129 -2.23 -2.91 11.27
N SER A 130 -3.19 -2.05 10.95
CA SER A 130 -3.11 -1.13 9.83
C SER A 130 -2.77 0.26 10.34
N PHE A 131 -1.75 0.87 9.77
CA PHE A 131 -1.37 2.26 10.04
C PHE A 131 -2.04 3.17 9.03
N GLY A 132 -2.43 4.37 9.45
CA GLY A 132 -2.88 5.40 8.54
C GLY A 132 -4.37 5.46 8.27
N GLY A 133 -4.74 5.34 6.99
CA GLY A 133 -6.12 5.37 6.55
C GLY A 133 -6.54 6.73 6.00
N ALA A 134 -7.86 6.93 5.88
CA ALA A 134 -8.41 8.11 5.20
C ALA A 134 -8.39 9.39 6.06
N ALA A 135 -8.29 9.25 7.38
CA ALA A 135 -8.38 10.35 8.34
C ALA A 135 -7.29 10.23 9.43
N GLY A 136 -6.95 11.35 10.06
CA GLY A 136 -5.83 11.46 11.00
C GLY A 136 -4.51 11.78 10.30
N ALA A 137 -3.41 11.68 11.04
CA ALA A 137 -2.06 11.88 10.50
C ALA A 137 -1.25 10.58 10.56
N GLU A 138 -0.61 10.21 9.46
CA GLU A 138 0.32 9.08 9.41
C GLU A 138 1.52 9.31 10.34
N LEU A 139 1.92 8.29 11.10
CA LEU A 139 3.11 8.37 11.97
C LEU A 139 4.38 8.71 11.19
N GLY A 140 4.52 8.19 9.97
CA GLY A 140 5.66 8.49 9.10
C GLY A 140 5.79 9.96 8.67
N LEU A 141 4.72 10.76 8.84
CA LEU A 141 4.75 12.21 8.61
C LEU A 141 5.03 13.02 9.89
N LYS A 142 5.05 12.35 11.05
CA LYS A 142 5.12 12.98 12.38
C LYS A 142 6.37 12.59 13.15
N CYS A 143 6.97 11.45 12.82
CA CYS A 143 8.26 11.02 13.35
C CYS A 143 9.40 11.62 12.53
N ASP A 144 10.43 12.14 13.22
CA ASP A 144 11.57 12.81 12.56
C ASP A 144 12.51 11.87 11.77
N SER A 145 12.40 10.55 11.99
CA SER A 145 13.26 9.56 11.35
C SER A 145 12.59 8.18 11.29
N ALA A 146 13.12 7.32 10.42
CA ALA A 146 12.70 5.91 10.39
C ALA A 146 13.01 5.18 11.72
N ALA A 147 14.08 5.58 12.42
CA ALA A 147 14.45 5.01 13.71
C ALA A 147 13.44 5.38 14.80
N SER A 148 13.05 6.66 14.89
CA SER A 148 12.03 7.09 15.85
C SER A 148 10.65 6.49 15.53
N LEU A 149 10.29 6.34 14.25
CA LEU A 149 9.08 5.62 13.85
C LEU A 149 9.10 4.14 14.26
N ALA A 150 10.23 3.46 14.13
CA ALA A 150 10.34 2.04 14.47
C ALA A 150 10.25 1.75 15.97
N THR A 151 10.57 2.74 16.82
CA THR A 151 10.52 2.62 18.29
C THR A 151 9.30 3.30 18.91
N ALA A 152 8.46 3.95 18.11
CA ALA A 152 7.28 4.69 18.56
C ALA A 152 6.25 3.80 19.26
#